data_AF-A0A398CM42-F1
#
_entry.id   AF-A0A398CM42-F1
#
_cell.length_a   1.000
_cell.length_b   1.000
_cell.length_c   1.000
_cell.angle_alpha   90.00
_cell.angle_beta   90.00
_cell.angle_gamma   90.00
#
_symmetry.space_group_name_H-M   'P 1'
#
loop_
_entity.id
_entity.type
_entity.pdbx_description
1 polymer ?
#
loop_
_entity_poly.entity_id
_entity_poly.type
_entity_poly.pdbx_seq_one_letter_code
_entity_poly.pdbx_strand_id
1 'polypeptide(L)' 'MNVFWMLPDTTVHKQEVADIEQLMFLMRMVTTTSIKGRAYRISDTELLVDSDRISIVVTLVNAEA' A
#
# COMPACT_ATOMS: atom_id res chain seq x y z
N MET A 1 -4.77 10.14 6.75
CA MET A 1 -5.08 8.69 6.88
C MET A 1 -3.82 7.91 6.56
N ASN A 2 -3.62 6.69 7.08
CA ASN A 2 -2.34 5.99 6.94
C ASN A 2 -2.41 4.87 5.91
N VAL A 3 -1.33 4.73 5.15
CA VAL A 3 -1.07 3.59 4.28
C VAL A 3 0.21 2.94 4.77
N PHE A 4 0.15 1.64 5.01
CA PHE A 4 1.27 0.81 5.43
C PHE A 4 1.67 -0.09 4.26
N TRP A 5 2.79 0.21 3.64
CA TRP A 5 3.37 -0.62 2.59
C TRP A 5 4.24 -1.70 3.25
N MET A 6 3.81 -2.95 3.21
CA MET A 6 4.62 -4.10 3.64
C MET A 6 5.50 -4.53 2.47
N LEU A 7 6.80 -4.30 2.61
CA LEU A 7 7.82 -4.65 1.61
C LEU A 7 8.17 -6.15 1.67
N PRO A 8 8.78 -6.71 0.62
CA PRO A 8 9.15 -8.13 0.57
C PRO A 8 10.14 -8.56 1.66
N ASP A 9 10.93 -7.61 2.16
CA ASP A 9 11.90 -7.82 3.25
C ASP A 9 11.28 -7.65 4.65
N THR A 10 9.94 -7.63 4.73
CA THR A 10 9.12 -7.39 5.93
C THR A 10 9.20 -5.97 6.51
N THR A 11 9.92 -5.06 5.85
CA THR A 11 9.94 -3.66 6.24
C THR A 11 8.58 -3.04 6.01
N VAL A 12 8.11 -2.22 6.96
CA VAL A 12 6.88 -1.44 6.81
C VAL A 12 7.25 0.01 6.49
N HIS A 13 6.84 0.49 5.32
CA HIS A 13 6.89 1.91 4.99
C HIS A 13 5.53 2.54 5.27
N LYS A 14 5.48 3.43 6.25
CA LYS A 14 4.26 4.20 6.56
C LYS A 14 4.24 5.49 5.75
N GLN A 15 3.10 5.75 5.11
CA GLN A 15 2.84 6.98 4.38
C GLN A 15 1.50 7.57 4.84
N GLU A 16 1.48 8.88 5.03
CA GLU A 16 0.23 9.60 5.26
C GLU A 16 -0.33 10.10 3.94
N VAL A 17 -1.64 9.89 3.74
CA VAL A 17 -2.38 10.34 2.57
C VAL A 17 -3.62 11.12 3.01
N ALA A 18 -3.98 12.13 2.23
CA ALA A 18 -5.13 12.98 2.51
C ALA A 18 -6.46 12.26 2.27
N ASP A 19 -6.52 11.43 1.23
CA ASP A 19 -7.73 10.71 0.80
C ASP A 19 -7.39 9.24 0.52
N ILE A 20 -7.90 8.35 1.37
CA ILE A 20 -7.66 6.91 1.25
C ILE A 20 -8.56 6.27 0.18
N GLU A 21 -9.75 6.83 -0.05
CA GLU A 21 -10.76 6.27 -0.95
C GLU A 21 -10.30 6.46 -2.39
N GLN A 22 -9.82 7.66 -2.71
CA GLN A 22 -9.22 7.95 -4.00
C GLN A 22 -8.00 7.04 -4.25
N LEU A 23 -7.14 6.83 -3.23
CA LEU A 23 -6.00 5.93 -3.37
C LEU A 23 -6.44 4.48 -3.64
N MET A 24 -7.42 3.95 -2.88
CA MET A 24 -7.95 2.60 -3.11
C MET A 24 -8.49 2.43 -4.52
N PHE A 25 -9.18 3.44 -5.04
CA PHE A 25 -9.68 3.42 -6.40
C PHE A 25 -8.53 3.35 -7.42
N LEU A 26 -7.52 4.20 -7.27
CA LEU A 26 -6.33 4.20 -8.14
C LEU A 26 -5.57 2.87 -8.06
N MET A 27 -5.44 2.31 -6.86
CA MET A 27 -4.77 1.03 -6.61
C MET A 27 -5.45 -0.15 -7.30
N ARG A 28 -6.77 -0.11 -7.53
CA ARG A 28 -7.47 -1.13 -8.32
C ARG A 28 -7.13 -1.10 -9.81
N MET A 29 -6.61 0.03 -10.30
CA MET A 29 -6.26 0.21 -11.72
C MET A 29 -4.79 -0.10 -12.02
N VAL A 30 -3.96 -0.30 -11.00
CA VAL A 30 -2.53 -0.53 -11.17
C VAL A 30 -2.12 -1.85 -10.51
N THR A 31 -1.23 -2.59 -11.15
CA THR A 31 -0.67 -3.84 -10.61
C THR A 31 0.69 -3.63 -9.96
N THR A 32 1.32 -2.48 -10.21
CA THR A 32 2.66 -2.14 -9.75
C THR A 32 2.70 -0.76 -9.13
N THR A 33 3.56 -0.57 -8.13
CA THR A 33 3.85 0.72 -7.50
C THR A 33 5.35 0.92 -7.35
N SER A 34 5.80 2.15 -7.09
CA SER A 34 7.20 2.46 -6.82
C SER A 34 7.35 3.08 -5.44
N ILE A 35 8.17 2.46 -4.59
CA ILE A 35 8.50 2.96 -3.25
C ILE A 35 10.00 3.24 -3.22
N LYS A 36 10.37 4.49 -2.95
CA LYS A 36 11.78 4.97 -2.93
C LYS A 36 12.56 4.62 -4.21
N GLY A 37 11.90 4.72 -5.37
CA GLY A 37 12.51 4.46 -6.68
C GLY A 37 12.65 2.99 -7.06
N ARG A 38 12.19 2.05 -6.22
CA ARG A 38 12.11 0.62 -6.56
C ARG A 38 10.68 0.23 -6.90
N ALA A 39 10.51 -0.50 -8.00
CA ALA A 39 9.23 -1.02 -8.44
C ALA A 39 8.87 -2.31 -7.70
N TYR A 40 7.60 -2.43 -7.33
CA TYR A 40 7.02 -3.59 -6.67
C TYR A 40 5.69 -3.95 -7.32
N ARG A 41 5.33 -5.23 -7.30
CA ARG A 41 3.98 -5.68 -7.64
C ARG A 41 3.12 -5.67 -6.38
N ILE A 42 1.89 -5.19 -6.52
CA ILE A 42 0.90 -5.24 -5.45
C ILE A 42 0.39 -6.69 -5.38
N SER A 43 0.57 -7.32 -4.23
CA SER A 43 0.12 -8.69 -3.98
C SER A 43 -1.21 -8.73 -3.25
N ASP A 44 -1.40 -7.82 -2.29
CA ASP A 44 -2.62 -7.76 -1.50
C ASP A 44 -2.90 -6.33 -1.00
N THR A 45 -4.14 -6.04 -0.66
CA THR A 45 -4.58 -4.76 -0.10
C THR A 45 -5.71 -4.97 0.90
N GLU A 46 -5.46 -4.61 2.15
CA GLU A 46 -6.39 -4.77 3.26
C GLU A 46 -6.80 -3.42 3.85
N LEU A 47 -8.08 -3.28 4.18
CA LEU A 47 -8.61 -2.12 4.89
C LEU A 47 -8.65 -2.42 6.39
N LEU A 48 -7.95 -1.63 7.18
CA LEU A 48 -7.99 -1.68 8.64
C LEU A 48 -8.82 -0.52 9.18
N VAL A 49 -9.80 -0.85 10.01
CA VAL A 49 -10.61 0.11 10.76
C VAL A 49 -10.41 -0.15 12.24
N ASP A 50 -9.75 0.78 12.92
CA ASP A 50 -9.50 0.71 14.36
C ASP A 50 -9.83 2.05 15.01
N SER A 51 -10.73 2.03 16.00
CA SER A 51 -10.96 3.15 16.92
C SER A 51 -11.10 4.51 16.20
N ASP A 52 -11.96 4.55 15.17
CA ASP A 52 -12.24 5.72 14.33
C ASP A 52 -11.10 6.15 13.37
N ARG A 53 -10.12 5.25 13.16
CA ARG A 53 -9.03 5.44 12.20
C ARG A 53 -9.11 4.42 11.10
N ILE A 54 -9.16 4.91 9.86
CA ILE A 54 -9.05 4.09 8.67
C ILE A 54 -7.59 4.09 8.20
N SER A 55 -7.07 2.89 7.97
CA SER A 55 -5.76 2.67 7.38
C SER A 55 -5.84 1.61 6.30
N ILE A 56 -4.88 1.61 5.38
CA ILE A 56 -4.69 0.53 4.42
C ILE A 56 -3.37 -0.16 4.70
N VAL A 57 -3.36 -1.47 4.57
CA VAL A 57 -2.13 -2.26 4.43
C VAL A 57 -2.02 -2.72 2.99
N VAL A 58 -0.88 -2.46 2.36
CA VAL A 58 -0.58 -2.91 1.01
C VAL A 58 0.61 -3.85 1.06
N THR A 59 0.41 -5.10 0.66
CA THR A 59 1.48 -6.09 0.62
C THR A 59 2.14 -6.09 -0.75
N LEU A 60 3.46 -5.94 -0.76
CA LEU A 60 4.27 -5.82 -1.97
C LEU A 60 5.16 -7.05 -2.16
N VAL A 61 5.34 -7.45 -3.41
CA VAL A 61 6.34 -8.43 -3.84
C VAL A 61 7.26 -7.79 -4.88
N ASN A 62 8.43 -8.38 -5.12
CA ASN A 62 9.33 -7.90 -6.17
C ASN A 62 8.61 -7.91 -7.52
N ALA A 63 8.81 -6.86 -8.32
CA ALA A 63 8.23 -6.78 -9.66
C ALA A 63 8.87 -7.79 -10.65
N GLU A 64 10.08 -8.27 -10.34
CA GLU A 64 10.80 -9.33 -11.04
C GLU A 64 10.61 -10.67 -10.32
N ALA A 65 9.44 -11.29 -10.49
CA ALA A 65 9.17 -12.66 -10.04
C ALA A 65 8.26 -13.38 -11.03
#